data_AF-A0A858QA88-F1
#
_entry.id   AF-A0A858QA88-F1
#
_cell.length_a   1.000
_cell.length_b   1.000
_cell.length_c   1.000
_cell.angle_alpha   90.00
_cell.angle_beta   90.00
_cell.angle_gamma   90.00
#
_symmetry.space_group_name_H-M   'P 1'
#
loop_
_entity.id
_entity.type
_entity.pdbx_description
1 polymer ?
#
loop_
_entity_poly.entity_id
_entity_poly.type
_entity_poly.pdbx_seq_one_letter_code
_entity_poly.pdbx_strand_id
1 'polypeptide(L)'
;MKLYGGIDLHSNNSVIALLDEQDQVVYRKRLPNDLATMLVAAGYRVHLDEQITVLEKTIQAHVKPSAELQFLLSVSGVGDILGLTILLETGEIKRFASVGQYASYCRCVGSERISNGKRKGRGNSKNGNRYLAWAYVEAAHFAVRYNAQIKRYYQRKCSRSNTLVAIKTVAHKLARACYYLLRDQVPFDVNKAFA
;
A
#
# COMPACT_ATOMS: atom_id res chain seq x y z
N MET A 1 4.61 -1.15 -32.13
CA MET A 1 3.77 -0.21 -31.35
C MET A 1 3.32 -0.93 -30.09
N LYS A 2 3.75 -0.51 -28.89
CA LYS A 2 3.28 -1.10 -27.64
C LYS A 2 1.93 -0.48 -27.27
N LEU A 3 1.03 -1.31 -26.75
CA LEU A 3 -0.27 -0.90 -26.25
C LEU A 3 -0.42 -1.37 -24.80
N TYR A 4 -1.01 -0.54 -23.96
CA TYR A 4 -1.27 -0.85 -22.55
C TYR A 4 -2.77 -1.08 -22.35
N GLY A 5 -3.14 -2.20 -21.73
CA GLY A 5 -4.54 -2.54 -21.46
C GLY A 5 -4.98 -2.11 -20.06
N GLY A 6 -6.10 -1.39 -19.97
CA GLY A 6 -6.81 -1.09 -18.73
C GLY A 6 -8.19 -1.75 -18.72
N ILE A 7 -8.60 -2.31 -17.59
CA ILE A 7 -9.92 -2.91 -17.41
C ILE A 7 -10.58 -2.31 -16.18
N ASP A 8 -11.78 -1.77 -16.36
CA ASP A 8 -12.64 -1.27 -15.30
C ASP A 8 -13.85 -2.21 -15.13
N LEU A 9 -13.89 -2.89 -13.97
CA LEU A 9 -14.81 -3.99 -13.70
C LEU A 9 -16.07 -3.50 -12.99
N HIS A 10 -17.24 -3.82 -13.55
CA HIS A 10 -18.55 -3.61 -12.94
C HIS A 10 -19.27 -4.96 -12.78
N SER A 11 -20.37 -4.99 -12.03
CA SER A 11 -21.13 -6.21 -11.74
C SER A 11 -21.66 -6.91 -13.00
N ASN A 12 -22.05 -6.16 -14.04
CA ASN A 12 -22.64 -6.70 -15.27
C ASN A 12 -21.84 -6.43 -16.56
N ASN A 13 -20.75 -5.67 -16.47
CA ASN A 13 -19.93 -5.33 -17.64
C ASN A 13 -18.49 -5.01 -17.23
N SER A 14 -17.60 -5.06 -18.22
CA SER A 14 -16.22 -4.63 -18.11
C SER A 14 -15.94 -3.59 -19.19
N VAL A 15 -15.31 -2.48 -18.83
CA VAL A 15 -14.84 -1.48 -19.80
C VAL A 15 -13.36 -1.73 -20.03
N ILE A 16 -13.02 -2.10 -21.26
CA ILE A 16 -11.63 -2.30 -21.69
C ILE A 16 -11.18 -1.02 -22.41
N ALA A 17 -9.99 -0.54 -22.05
CA ALA A 17 -9.30 0.53 -22.76
C ALA A 17 -7.91 0.04 -23.19
N LEU A 18 -7.50 0.40 -24.41
CA LEU A 18 -6.12 0.31 -24.84
C LEU A 18 -5.55 1.72 -24.93
N LEU A 19 -4.37 1.90 -24.36
CA LEU A 19 -3.63 3.15 -24.30
C LEU A 19 -2.35 3.00 -25.13
N ASP A 20 -1.92 4.07 -25.80
CA ASP A 20 -0.60 4.13 -26.42
C ASP A 20 0.50 4.52 -25.41
N GLU A 21 1.73 4.72 -25.89
CA GLU A 21 2.89 5.08 -25.06
C GLU A 21 2.83 6.51 -24.49
N GLN A 22 1.87 7.32 -24.92
CA GLN A 22 1.61 8.68 -24.44
C GLN A 22 0.33 8.75 -23.58
N ASP A 23 -0.12 7.60 -23.06
CA ASP A 23 -1.34 7.43 -22.27
C ASP A 23 -2.63 7.87 -23.01
N GLN A 24 -2.63 7.93 -24.35
CA GLN A 24 -3.82 8.26 -25.12
C GLN A 24 -4.67 7.02 -25.36
N VAL A 25 -5.97 7.13 -25.15
CA VAL A 25 -6.91 6.03 -25.37
C VAL A 25 -7.09 5.82 -26.87
N VAL A 26 -6.49 4.76 -27.40
CA VAL A 26 -6.61 4.34 -28.80
C VAL A 26 -7.79 3.40 -29.04
N TYR A 27 -8.26 2.72 -28.01
CA TYR A 27 -9.44 1.86 -28.08
C TYR A 27 -10.19 1.88 -26.75
N ARG A 28 -11.52 1.92 -26.79
CA ARG A 28 -12.36 1.75 -25.61
C ARG A 28 -13.63 1.00 -25.98
N LYS A 29 -13.94 -0.06 -25.26
CA LYS A 29 -15.18 -0.81 -25.44
C LYS A 29 -15.75 -1.28 -24.12
N ARG A 30 -17.07 -1.12 -23.96
CA ARG A 30 -17.83 -1.78 -22.91
C ARG A 30 -18.23 -3.15 -23.40
N LEU A 31 -17.83 -4.20 -22.69
CA LEU A 31 -18.19 -5.58 -22.96
C LEU A 31 -19.08 -6.10 -21.84
N PRO A 32 -20.13 -6.87 -22.15
CA PRO A 32 -20.86 -7.59 -21.10
C PRO A 32 -19.91 -8.55 -20.40
N ASN A 33 -20.17 -8.83 -19.12
CA ASN A 33 -19.47 -9.89 -18.39
C ASN A 33 -19.98 -11.26 -18.87
N ASP A 34 -19.52 -11.64 -20.06
CA ASP A 34 -19.79 -12.95 -20.65
C ASP A 34 -18.83 -14.00 -20.08
N LEU A 35 -19.39 -15.09 -19.56
CA LEU A 35 -18.64 -16.13 -18.86
C LEU A 35 -17.60 -16.80 -19.79
N ALA A 36 -17.95 -17.04 -21.05
CA ALA A 36 -17.04 -17.67 -22.02
C ALA A 36 -15.83 -16.77 -22.30
N THR A 37 -16.06 -15.47 -22.48
CA THR A 37 -15.00 -14.46 -22.65
C THR A 37 -14.13 -14.35 -21.39
N MET A 38 -14.72 -14.37 -20.19
CA MET A 38 -13.99 -14.37 -18.92
C MET A 38 -13.14 -15.63 -18.72
N LEU A 39 -13.62 -16.79 -19.16
CA LEU A 39 -12.87 -18.06 -19.11
C LEU A 39 -11.66 -18.05 -20.05
N VAL A 40 -11.79 -17.47 -21.24
CA VAL A 40 -10.65 -17.26 -22.16
C VAL A 40 -9.63 -16.31 -21.52
N ALA A 41 -10.08 -15.20 -20.92
CA ALA A 41 -9.21 -14.27 -20.20
C ALA A 41 -8.51 -14.94 -19.01
N ALA A 42 -9.19 -15.84 -18.30
CA ALA A 42 -8.61 -16.63 -17.21
C ALA A 42 -7.47 -17.55 -17.68
N GLY A 43 -7.43 -17.93 -18.96
CA GLY A 43 -6.31 -18.66 -19.56
C GLY A 43 -5.01 -17.85 -19.58
N TYR A 44 -5.08 -16.51 -19.64
CA TYR A 44 -3.91 -15.63 -19.54
C TYR A 44 -3.39 -15.51 -18.10
N ARG A 45 -4.16 -15.94 -17.10
CA ARG A 45 -3.73 -15.91 -15.70
C ARG A 45 -2.42 -16.65 -15.50
N VAL A 46 -2.29 -17.84 -16.10
CA VAL A 46 -1.06 -18.65 -15.99
C VAL A 46 0.14 -17.89 -16.54
N HIS A 47 0.00 -17.26 -17.70
CA HIS A 47 1.08 -16.48 -18.29
C HIS A 47 1.45 -15.23 -17.47
N LEU A 48 0.46 -14.55 -16.90
CA LEU A 48 0.70 -13.42 -16.00
C LEU A 48 1.37 -13.86 -14.69
N ASP A 49 0.92 -14.99 -14.12
CA ASP A 49 1.52 -15.58 -12.91
C ASP A 49 2.99 -15.95 -13.15
N GLU A 50 3.33 -16.47 -14.33
CA GLU A 50 4.72 -16.72 -14.76
C GLU A 50 5.53 -15.42 -14.85
N GLN A 51 5.00 -14.39 -15.50
CA GLN A 51 5.67 -13.09 -15.61
C GLN A 51 5.88 -12.43 -14.24
N ILE A 52 4.88 -12.49 -13.37
CA ILE A 52 4.96 -12.00 -11.98
C ILE A 52 6.08 -12.75 -11.25
N THR A 53 6.10 -14.07 -11.35
CA THR A 53 7.13 -14.91 -10.70
C THR A 53 8.54 -14.56 -11.17
N VAL A 54 8.72 -14.31 -12.48
CA VAL A 54 10.02 -13.89 -13.04
C VAL A 54 10.42 -12.53 -12.51
N LEU A 55 9.50 -11.57 -12.45
CA LEU A 55 9.76 -10.24 -11.91
C LEU A 55 10.11 -10.29 -10.41
N GLU A 56 9.35 -11.04 -9.61
CA GLU A 56 9.60 -11.22 -8.18
C GLU A 56 10.98 -11.79 -7.91
N LYS A 57 11.37 -12.86 -8.61
CA LYS A 57 12.72 -13.44 -8.52
C LYS A 57 13.81 -12.46 -8.92
N THR A 58 13.57 -11.68 -9.98
CA THR A 58 14.53 -10.67 -10.44
C THR A 58 14.72 -9.59 -9.40
N ILE A 59 13.65 -9.09 -8.79
CA ILE A 59 13.71 -8.10 -7.71
C ILE A 59 14.46 -8.68 -6.50
N GLN A 60 14.10 -9.88 -6.06
CA GLN A 60 14.76 -10.54 -4.93
C GLN A 60 16.26 -10.76 -5.17
N ALA A 61 16.68 -11.08 -6.40
CA ALA A 61 18.10 -11.23 -6.74
C ALA A 61 18.89 -9.90 -6.68
N HIS A 62 18.23 -8.77 -6.93
CA HIS A 62 18.87 -7.44 -6.89
C HIS A 62 18.82 -6.79 -5.51
N VAL A 63 17.88 -7.20 -4.65
CA VAL A 63 17.78 -6.69 -3.29
C VAL A 63 18.74 -7.45 -2.40
N LYS A 64 19.78 -6.76 -1.90
CA LYS A 64 20.67 -7.31 -0.89
C LYS A 64 19.89 -7.57 0.40
N PRO A 65 20.06 -8.74 1.04
CA PRO A 65 19.58 -8.94 2.40
C PRO A 65 20.12 -7.83 3.30
N SER A 66 19.23 -7.06 3.91
CA SER A 66 19.58 -5.99 4.84
C SER A 66 18.91 -6.22 6.18
N ALA A 67 19.55 -5.74 7.25
CA ALA A 67 18.99 -5.84 8.60
C ALA A 67 17.65 -5.09 8.69
N GLU A 68 17.56 -3.95 8.01
CA GLU A 68 16.34 -3.14 7.90
C GLU A 68 15.17 -3.94 7.35
N LEU A 69 15.40 -4.70 6.28
CA LEU A 69 14.35 -5.53 5.67
C LEU A 69 13.88 -6.60 6.64
N GLN A 70 14.81 -7.27 7.34
CA GLN A 70 14.47 -8.30 8.33
C GLN A 70 13.62 -7.72 9.46
N PHE A 71 13.95 -6.52 9.93
CA PHE A 71 13.12 -5.85 10.92
C PHE A 71 11.74 -5.50 10.34
N LEU A 72 11.64 -4.98 9.11
CA LEU A 72 10.34 -4.69 8.48
C LEU A 72 9.48 -5.95 8.32
N LEU A 73 10.07 -7.09 7.97
CA LEU A 73 9.38 -8.38 7.86
C LEU A 73 8.89 -8.92 9.21
N SER A 74 9.43 -8.45 10.34
CA SER A 74 8.91 -8.77 11.66
C SER A 74 7.59 -8.03 11.99
N VAL A 75 7.24 -7.00 11.22
CA VAL A 75 6.03 -6.21 11.44
C VAL A 75 4.81 -7.02 11.00
N SER A 76 3.85 -7.17 11.91
CA SER A 76 2.60 -7.87 11.61
C SER A 76 1.91 -7.29 10.39
N GLY A 77 1.63 -8.13 9.39
CA GLY A 77 0.98 -7.75 8.13
C GLY A 77 1.92 -7.26 7.03
N VAL A 78 3.23 -7.20 7.28
CA VAL A 78 4.24 -6.87 6.27
C VAL A 78 4.90 -8.16 5.77
N GLY A 79 4.73 -8.47 4.48
CA GLY A 79 5.47 -9.51 3.78
C GLY A 79 6.46 -8.91 2.79
N ASP A 80 7.16 -9.74 2.00
CA ASP A 80 8.28 -9.32 1.14
C ASP A 80 7.98 -8.09 0.27
N ILE A 81 6.89 -8.11 -0.49
CA ILE A 81 6.53 -7.00 -1.38
C ILE A 81 6.31 -5.69 -0.60
N LEU A 82 5.59 -5.77 0.53
CA LEU A 82 5.34 -4.59 1.37
C LEU A 82 6.61 -4.13 2.09
N GLY A 83 7.44 -5.06 2.56
CA GLY A 83 8.71 -4.77 3.21
C GLY A 83 9.68 -4.08 2.25
N LEU A 84 9.82 -4.58 1.03
CA LEU A 84 10.62 -3.97 -0.03
C LEU A 84 10.08 -2.62 -0.44
N THR A 85 8.76 -2.49 -0.62
CA THR A 85 8.12 -1.21 -0.93
C THR A 85 8.42 -0.19 0.16
N ILE A 86 8.24 -0.57 1.44
CA ILE A 86 8.50 0.32 2.57
C ILE A 86 9.98 0.71 2.60
N LEU A 87 10.89 -0.26 2.46
CA LEU A 87 12.33 -0.02 2.50
C LEU A 87 12.78 0.95 1.39
N LEU A 88 12.45 0.63 0.14
CA LEU A 88 12.93 1.37 -1.03
C LEU A 88 12.32 2.78 -1.12
N GLU A 89 11.03 2.94 -0.84
CA GLU A 89 10.37 4.25 -0.87
C GLU A 89 10.75 5.13 0.33
N THR A 90 11.11 4.51 1.46
CA THR A 90 11.64 5.22 2.63
C THR A 90 13.09 5.65 2.41
N GLY A 91 13.92 4.82 1.78
CA GLY A 91 15.35 5.05 1.69
C GLY A 91 15.99 5.21 3.07
N GLU A 92 16.94 6.13 3.22
CA GLU A 92 17.56 6.40 4.51
C GLU A 92 16.57 7.02 5.50
N ILE A 93 16.27 6.31 6.60
CA ILE A 93 15.30 6.78 7.60
C ILE A 93 15.72 8.10 8.27
N LYS A 94 17.03 8.39 8.35
CA LYS A 94 17.60 9.59 8.97
C LYS A 94 17.21 10.89 8.26
N ARG A 95 16.73 10.82 7.01
CA ARG A 95 16.18 11.98 6.28
C ARG A 95 14.93 12.56 6.95
N PHE A 96 14.27 11.81 7.83
CA PHE A 96 13.12 12.24 8.60
C PHE A 96 13.54 12.54 10.05
N ALA A 97 13.56 13.82 10.42
CA ALA A 97 13.98 14.28 11.75
C ALA A 97 13.03 13.81 12.87
N SER A 98 11.79 13.45 12.53
CA SER A 98 10.84 12.89 13.50
C SER A 98 9.88 11.88 12.88
N VAL A 99 9.30 11.04 13.74
CA VAL A 99 8.25 10.09 13.37
C VAL A 99 7.04 10.77 12.73
N GLY A 100 6.73 12.02 13.12
CA GLY A 100 5.63 12.79 12.55
C GLY A 100 5.89 13.16 11.09
N GLN A 101 7.13 13.54 10.75
CA GLN A 101 7.53 13.81 9.37
C GLN A 101 7.43 12.55 8.51
N TYR A 102 7.88 11.41 9.03
CA TYR A 102 7.76 10.13 8.33
C TYR A 102 6.30 9.72 8.12
N ALA A 103 5.47 9.75 9.16
CA ALA A 103 4.06 9.40 9.06
C ALA A 103 3.29 10.35 8.13
N SER A 104 3.70 11.63 8.07
CA SER A 104 3.20 12.61 7.09
C SER A 104 3.58 12.23 5.66
N TYR A 105 4.85 11.90 5.42
CA TYR A 105 5.33 11.44 4.12
C TYR A 105 4.63 10.16 3.65
N CYS A 106 4.32 9.23 4.57
CA CYS A 106 3.55 8.02 4.30
C CYS A 106 2.05 8.26 4.09
N ARG A 107 1.56 9.50 4.24
CA ARG A 107 0.14 9.88 4.19
C ARG A 107 -0.72 9.15 5.23
N CYS A 108 -0.11 8.70 6.33
CA CYS A 108 -0.79 7.99 7.41
C CYS A 108 -1.25 8.94 8.53
N VAL A 109 -1.44 10.22 8.23
CA VAL A 109 -1.91 11.25 9.16
C VAL A 109 -2.95 12.12 8.48
N GLY A 110 -3.77 12.80 9.28
CA GLY A 110 -4.58 13.91 8.78
C GLY A 110 -3.68 15.05 8.30
N SER A 111 -4.12 15.77 7.29
CA SER A 111 -3.44 16.99 6.85
C SER A 111 -4.45 18.10 6.58
N GLU A 112 -3.95 19.32 6.69
CA GLU A 112 -4.70 20.53 6.46
C GLU A 112 -3.95 21.40 5.47
N ARG A 113 -4.69 22.04 4.55
CA ARG A 113 -4.12 23.05 3.67
C ARG A 113 -4.49 24.42 4.22
N ILE A 114 -3.51 25.19 4.65
CA ILE A 114 -3.70 26.53 5.22
C ILE A 114 -3.05 27.55 4.28
N SER A 115 -3.72 28.67 4.02
CA SER A 115 -3.21 29.79 3.24
C SER A 115 -3.75 31.09 3.81
N ASN A 116 -2.87 32.07 4.02
CA ASN A 116 -3.20 33.36 4.65
C ASN A 116 -4.00 33.17 5.96
N GLY A 117 -3.52 32.28 6.84
CA GLY A 117 -4.18 31.94 8.11
C GLY A 117 -5.52 31.19 7.99
N LYS A 118 -6.05 30.98 6.78
CA LYS A 118 -7.36 30.35 6.55
C LYS A 118 -7.19 28.92 6.04
N ARG A 119 -8.03 28.02 6.54
CA ARG A 119 -8.12 26.64 6.02
C ARG A 119 -8.71 26.65 4.60
N LYS A 120 -7.96 26.11 3.65
CA LYS A 120 -8.29 26.02 2.21
C LYS A 120 -8.57 24.59 1.74
N GLY A 121 -8.47 23.59 2.61
CA GLY A 121 -8.71 22.19 2.25
C GLY A 121 -8.26 21.20 3.33
N ARG A 122 -8.55 19.93 3.08
CA ARG A 122 -8.19 18.79 3.93
C ARG A 122 -7.58 17.69 3.05
N GLY A 123 -6.76 16.84 3.65
CA GLY A 123 -6.32 15.60 3.03
C GLY A 123 -4.97 15.68 2.33
N ASN A 124 -4.29 14.55 2.33
CA ASN A 124 -2.93 14.37 1.83
C ASN A 124 -2.93 13.53 0.54
N SER A 125 -3.76 13.85 -0.44
CA SER A 125 -3.79 13.07 -1.68
C SER A 125 -2.62 13.41 -2.63
N LYS A 126 -2.05 14.61 -2.51
CA LYS A 126 -0.96 15.09 -3.38
C LYS A 126 0.41 15.20 -2.69
N ASN A 127 0.51 15.15 -1.36
CA ASN A 127 1.70 15.55 -0.61
C ASN A 127 2.38 14.40 0.17
N GLY A 128 3.16 13.59 -0.52
CA GLY A 128 3.89 12.48 0.10
C GLY A 128 3.89 11.28 -0.82
N ASN A 129 4.28 10.14 -0.29
CA ASN A 129 4.48 8.93 -1.06
C ASN A 129 3.18 8.12 -1.20
N ARG A 130 2.69 7.95 -2.43
CA ARG A 130 1.48 7.17 -2.71
C ARG A 130 1.69 5.67 -2.50
N TYR A 131 2.90 5.17 -2.71
CA TYR A 131 3.24 3.75 -2.57
C TYR A 131 3.32 3.37 -1.09
N LEU A 132 3.96 4.20 -0.25
CA LEU A 132 3.92 3.99 1.21
C LEU A 132 2.49 4.07 1.77
N ALA A 133 1.68 5.00 1.26
CA ALA A 133 0.29 5.11 1.70
C ALA A 133 -0.52 3.85 1.40
N TRP A 134 -0.35 3.28 0.20
CA TRP A 134 -0.93 1.99 -0.16
C TRP A 134 -0.37 0.87 0.73
N ALA A 135 0.97 0.77 0.84
CA ALA A 135 1.64 -0.32 1.55
C ALA A 135 1.21 -0.41 3.02
N TYR A 136 1.11 0.73 3.73
CA TYR A 136 0.68 0.73 5.12
C TYR A 136 -0.81 0.42 5.32
N VAL A 137 -1.66 0.74 4.34
CA VAL A 137 -3.08 0.37 4.39
C VAL A 137 -3.23 -1.14 4.16
N GLU A 138 -2.53 -1.71 3.19
CA GLU A 138 -2.50 -3.17 2.98
C GLU A 138 -1.94 -3.91 4.19
N ALA A 139 -0.81 -3.45 4.73
CA ALA A 139 -0.22 -4.01 5.94
C ALA A 139 -1.20 -3.97 7.12
N ALA A 140 -1.97 -2.88 7.26
CA ALA A 140 -3.00 -2.79 8.29
C ALA A 140 -4.12 -3.81 8.10
N HIS A 141 -4.59 -4.05 6.86
CA HIS A 141 -5.61 -5.07 6.58
C HIS A 141 -5.12 -6.47 6.94
N PHE A 142 -3.89 -6.83 6.54
CA PHE A 142 -3.29 -8.10 6.91
C PHE A 142 -3.05 -8.23 8.42
N ALA A 143 -2.58 -7.16 9.07
CA ALA A 143 -2.36 -7.13 10.51
C ALA A 143 -3.66 -7.35 11.30
N VAL A 144 -4.75 -6.69 10.90
CA VAL A 144 -6.08 -6.89 11.51
C VAL A 144 -6.60 -8.31 11.30
N ARG A 145 -6.28 -8.93 10.16
CA ARG A 145 -6.70 -10.30 9.85
C ARG A 145 -5.98 -11.34 10.70
N TYR A 146 -4.66 -11.20 10.87
CA TYR A 146 -3.82 -12.26 11.42
C TYR A 146 -3.26 -12.00 12.83
N ASN A 147 -3.36 -10.78 13.36
CA ASN A 147 -2.89 -10.46 14.72
C ASN A 147 -4.06 -10.09 15.64
N ALA A 148 -4.30 -10.93 16.65
CA ALA A 148 -5.43 -10.77 17.57
C ALA A 148 -5.41 -9.46 18.36
N GLN A 149 -4.23 -8.95 18.73
CA GLN A 149 -4.11 -7.68 19.47
C GLN A 149 -4.41 -6.47 18.60
N ILE A 150 -3.89 -6.46 17.37
CA ILE A 150 -4.19 -5.42 16.38
C ILE A 150 -5.67 -5.46 16.00
N LYS A 151 -6.24 -6.66 15.83
CA LYS A 151 -7.68 -6.85 15.60
C LYS A 151 -8.53 -6.27 16.73
N ARG A 152 -8.18 -6.54 18.00
CA ARG A 152 -8.86 -5.96 19.17
C ARG A 152 -8.78 -4.43 19.16
N TYR A 153 -7.61 -3.87 18.87
CA TYR A 153 -7.45 -2.41 18.76
C TYR A 153 -8.33 -1.82 17.65
N TYR A 154 -8.33 -2.45 16.47
CA TYR A 154 -9.17 -2.06 15.33
C TYR A 154 -10.65 -2.09 15.68
N GLN A 155 -11.14 -3.18 16.28
CA GLN A 155 -12.54 -3.31 16.71
C GLN A 155 -12.96 -2.23 17.71
N ARG A 156 -12.10 -1.88 18.69
CA ARG A 156 -12.33 -0.75 19.60
C ARG A 156 -12.39 0.60 18.90
N LYS A 157 -11.68 0.77 17.77
CA LYS A 157 -11.76 1.98 16.96
C LYS A 157 -13.01 1.99 16.07
N CYS A 158 -13.43 0.85 15.54
CA CYS A 158 -14.67 0.71 14.79
C CYS A 158 -15.92 1.02 15.62
N SER A 159 -15.90 0.75 16.94
CA SER A 159 -17.05 1.11 17.80
C SER A 159 -17.21 2.62 18.02
N ARG A 160 -16.18 3.43 17.67
CA ARG A 160 -16.17 4.88 17.88
C ARG A 160 -16.09 5.68 16.57
N SER A 161 -15.86 5.01 15.45
CA SER A 161 -15.59 5.65 14.16
C SER A 161 -15.83 4.69 13.00
N ASN A 162 -15.97 5.20 11.78
CA ASN A 162 -16.13 4.33 10.61
C ASN A 162 -14.91 3.40 10.40
N THR A 163 -15.12 2.30 9.69
CA THR A 163 -14.11 1.26 9.43
C THR A 163 -12.89 1.80 8.69
N LEU A 164 -13.07 2.74 7.76
CA LEU A 164 -11.98 3.38 7.00
C LEU A 164 -11.07 4.23 7.90
N VAL A 165 -11.62 4.92 8.89
CA VAL A 165 -10.85 5.69 9.89
C VAL A 165 -10.14 4.73 10.84
N ALA A 166 -10.81 3.64 11.25
CA ALA A 166 -10.21 2.63 12.10
C ALA A 166 -9.00 1.96 11.42
N ILE A 167 -9.10 1.55 10.15
CA ILE A 167 -7.98 0.93 9.44
C ILE A 167 -6.84 1.92 9.19
N LYS A 168 -7.14 3.17 8.83
CA LYS A 168 -6.14 4.24 8.72
C LYS A 168 -5.41 4.51 10.04
N THR A 169 -6.08 4.33 11.18
CA THR A 169 -5.46 4.45 12.49
C THR A 169 -4.49 3.30 12.78
N VAL A 170 -4.79 2.08 12.30
CA VAL A 170 -3.86 0.94 12.35
C VAL A 170 -2.65 1.21 11.45
N ALA A 171 -2.88 1.64 10.21
CA ALA A 171 -1.82 2.03 9.27
C ALA A 171 -0.89 3.11 9.86
N HIS A 172 -1.47 4.12 10.54
CA HIS A 172 -0.71 5.13 11.28
C HIS A 172 0.19 4.54 12.36
N LYS A 173 -0.32 3.62 13.19
CA LYS A 173 0.49 2.95 14.23
C LYS A 173 1.61 2.10 13.61
N LEU A 174 1.34 1.38 12.52
CA LEU A 174 2.36 0.61 11.80
C LEU A 174 3.45 1.51 11.20
N ALA A 175 3.08 2.60 10.51
CA ALA A 175 4.06 3.55 9.97
C ALA A 175 4.95 4.16 11.07
N ARG A 176 4.38 4.48 12.22
CA ARG A 176 5.15 4.94 13.38
C ARG A 176 6.09 3.88 13.93
N ALA A 177 5.66 2.62 13.99
CA ALA A 177 6.50 1.52 14.44
C ALA A 177 7.67 1.30 13.49
N CYS A 178 7.42 1.27 12.17
CA CYS A 178 8.47 1.12 11.15
C CYS A 178 9.52 2.24 11.22
N TYR A 179 9.13 3.49 11.53
CA TYR A 179 10.10 4.57 11.74
C TYR A 179 11.11 4.24 12.84
N TYR A 180 10.64 3.85 14.02
CA TYR A 180 11.50 3.53 15.16
C TYR A 180 12.31 2.27 14.91
N LEU A 181 11.70 1.27 14.30
CA LEU A 181 12.34 0.02 13.94
C LEU A 181 13.51 0.23 12.97
N LEU A 182 13.33 1.05 11.93
CA LEU A 182 14.40 1.39 10.98
C LEU A 182 15.47 2.30 11.60
N ARG A 183 15.07 3.24 12.47
CA ARG A 183 16.01 4.17 13.12
C ARG A 183 16.86 3.48 14.19
N ASP A 184 16.23 2.67 15.02
CA ASP A 184 16.82 2.07 16.22
C ASP A 184 17.30 0.63 15.97
N GLN A 185 16.96 0.04 14.81
CA GLN A 185 17.35 -1.32 14.41
C GLN A 185 16.91 -2.35 15.45
N VAL A 186 15.62 -2.30 15.82
CA VAL A 186 15.00 -3.16 16.84
C VAL A 186 13.82 -3.92 16.24
N PRO A 187 13.55 -5.17 16.67
CA PRO A 187 12.42 -5.95 16.17
C PRO A 187 11.08 -5.31 16.54
N PHE A 188 10.04 -5.61 15.76
CA PHE A 188 8.70 -5.13 16.01
C PHE A 188 8.12 -5.67 17.32
N ASP A 189 7.64 -4.77 18.17
CA ASP A 189 6.93 -5.09 19.41
C ASP A 189 5.47 -4.61 19.32
N VAL A 190 4.55 -5.56 19.15
CA VAL A 190 3.11 -5.28 19.03
C VAL A 190 2.54 -4.62 20.29
N ASN A 191 3.11 -4.91 21.47
CA ASN A 191 2.65 -4.31 22.73
C ASN A 191 3.00 -2.84 22.78
N LYS A 192 4.22 -2.46 22.39
CA LYS A 192 4.61 -1.04 22.30
C LYS A 192 3.82 -0.31 21.21
N ALA A 193 3.63 -0.94 20.05
CA ALA A 193 2.95 -0.31 18.93
C ALA A 193 1.44 -0.12 19.17
N PHE A 194 0.79 -1.07 19.86
CA PHE A 194 -0.67 -1.10 20.06
C PHE A 194 -1.13 -1.07 21.52
N ALA A 195 -0.26 -0.63 22.43
CA ALA A 195 -0.66 -0.07 23.72
C ALA A 195 -1.70 1.05 23.53
#